data_AF-A0A841WBY4-F1
#
_entry.id   AF-A0A841WBY4-F1
#
_cell.length_a   1.000
_cell.length_b   1.000
_cell.length_c   1.000
_cell.angle_alpha   90.00
_cell.angle_beta   90.00
_cell.angle_gamma   90.00
#
_symmetry.space_group_name_H-M   'P 1'
#
loop_
_entity.id
_entity.type
_entity.pdbx_description
1 polymer ?
#
loop_
_entity_poly.entity_id
_entity_poly.type
_entity_poly.pdbx_seq_one_letter_code
_entity_poly.pdbx_strand_id
1 'polypeptide(L)' 'MEKLAQKIELRVQKLETNLELTYSDIFTTVCQETNLNSLALEEVLGCDCPHGLIGFIKELNESEVSDYLNK' A
#
# COMPACT_ATOMS: atom_id res chain seq x y z
N MET A 1 8.83 -0.59 -10.44
CA MET A 1 7.49 -0.13 -10.00
C MET A 1 6.40 -1.16 -10.20
N GLU A 2 6.17 -1.63 -11.42
CA GLU A 2 5.15 -2.67 -11.70
C GLU A 2 5.27 -3.90 -10.77
N LYS A 3 6.49 -4.34 -10.45
CA LYS A 3 6.74 -5.45 -9.51
C LYS A 3 6.29 -5.17 -8.06
N LEU A 4 6.48 -3.95 -7.56
CA LEU A 4 6.05 -3.59 -6.20
C LEU A 4 4.53 -3.50 -6.13
N ALA A 5 3.92 -2.80 -7.10
CA ALA A 5 2.48 -2.72 -7.23
C ALA A 5 1.83 -4.11 -7.35
N GLN A 6 2.39 -5.00 -8.18
CA GLN A 6 1.92 -6.39 -8.30
C GLN A 6 2.04 -7.17 -6.98
N LYS A 7 3.14 -6.98 -6.23
CA LYS A 7 3.31 -7.60 -4.91
C LYS A 7 2.24 -7.13 -3.92
N ILE A 8 2.01 -5.81 -3.87
CA ILE A 8 0.97 -5.19 -3.03
C ILE A 8 -0.40 -5.74 -3.44
N GLU A 9 -0.74 -5.73 -4.72
CA GLU A 9 -2.01 -6.20 -5.27
C GLU A 9 -2.28 -7.67 -4.93
N LEU A 10 -1.31 -8.56 -5.14
CA LEU A 10 -1.44 -9.97 -4.75
C LEU A 10 -1.59 -10.15 -3.23
N ARG A 11 -1.01 -9.27 -2.42
CA ARG A 11 -1.13 -9.35 -0.98
C ARG A 11 -2.48 -8.86 -0.49
N VAL A 12 -2.98 -7.76 -1.04
CA VAL A 12 -4.32 -7.22 -0.78
C VAL A 12 -5.37 -8.29 -1.09
N GLN A 13 -5.33 -8.87 -2.29
CA GLN A 13 -6.27 -9.94 -2.69
C GLN A 13 -6.29 -11.11 -1.72
N LYS A 14 -5.14 -11.50 -1.16
CA LYS A 14 -5.07 -12.58 -0.15
C LYS A 14 -5.72 -12.16 1.17
N LEU A 15 -5.48 -10.93 1.62
CA LEU A 15 -5.99 -10.42 2.89
C LEU A 15 -7.49 -10.14 2.83
N GLU A 16 -8.02 -9.71 1.69
CA GLU A 16 -9.46 -9.47 1.50
C GLU A 16 -10.31 -10.73 1.59
N THR A 17 -9.71 -11.93 1.43
CA THR A 17 -10.42 -13.19 1.70
C THR A 17 -10.70 -13.40 3.19
N ASN A 18 -9.99 -12.67 4.07
CA ASN A 18 -10.27 -12.65 5.49
C ASN A 18 -11.31 -11.56 5.82
N LEU A 19 -12.54 -11.99 6.08
CA LEU A 19 -13.68 -11.12 6.40
C LEU A 19 -13.56 -10.41 7.76
N GLU A 20 -12.59 -10.78 8.59
CA GLU A 20 -12.33 -10.10 9.87
C GLU A 20 -11.46 -8.84 9.73
N LEU A 21 -10.75 -8.70 8.60
CA LEU A 21 -9.89 -7.55 8.34
C LEU A 21 -10.67 -6.42 7.69
N THR A 22 -10.54 -5.21 8.24
CA THR A 22 -11.01 -4.00 7.57
C THR A 22 -10.05 -3.57 6.46
N TYR A 23 -10.48 -2.71 5.55
CA TYR A 23 -9.58 -2.13 4.55
C TYR A 23 -8.40 -1.37 5.17
N SER A 24 -8.63 -0.69 6.30
CA SER A 24 -7.58 -0.01 7.06
C SER A 24 -6.52 -0.99 7.59
N ASP A 25 -6.97 -2.13 8.13
CA ASP A 25 -6.07 -3.19 8.60
C ASP A 25 -5.23 -3.75 7.45
N ILE A 26 -5.86 -4.00 6.30
CA ILE A 26 -5.19 -4.49 5.10
C ILE A 26 -4.16 -3.47 4.61
N PHE A 27 -4.52 -2.19 4.52
CA PHE A 27 -3.65 -1.12 4.08
C PHE A 27 -2.41 -1.01 4.98
N THR A 28 -2.63 -0.95 6.29
CA THR A 28 -1.56 -0.87 7.29
C THR A 28 -0.64 -2.08 7.21
N THR A 29 -1.22 -3.29 7.12
CA THR A 29 -0.46 -4.54 7.00
C THR A 29 0.43 -4.54 5.76
N VAL A 30 -0.11 -4.17 4.61
CA VAL A 30 0.65 -4.18 3.35
C VAL A 30 1.74 -3.11 3.35
N CYS A 31 1.47 -1.93 3.90
CA CYS A 31 2.50 -0.90 4.08
C CYS A 31 3.65 -1.41 4.96
N GLN A 32 3.34 -2.03 6.10
CA GLN A 32 4.35 -2.62 6.98
C GLN A 32 5.19 -3.71 6.29
N GLU A 33 4.55 -4.65 5.59
CA GLU A 33 5.23 -5.74 4.88
C GLU A 33 6.11 -5.27 3.71
N THR A 34 5.87 -4.06 3.20
CA THR A 34 6.63 -3.45 2.10
C THR A 34 7.56 -2.34 2.56
N ASN A 35 7.66 -2.11 3.88
CA ASN A 35 8.42 -1.01 4.49
C ASN A 35 7.99 0.39 4.01
N LEU A 36 6.74 0.53 3.58
CA LEU A 36 6.15 1.81 3.26
C LEU A 36 5.62 2.49 4.52
N ASN A 37 5.69 3.81 4.54
CA ASN A 37 5.17 4.67 5.60
C ASN A 37 3.67 4.87 5.39
N SER A 38 2.86 4.11 6.13
CA SER A 38 1.41 4.15 6.03
C SER A 38 0.83 5.52 6.35
N LEU A 39 1.42 6.28 7.29
CA LEU A 39 0.92 7.61 7.66
C LEU A 39 1.14 8.63 6.54
N ALA A 40 2.33 8.63 5.95
CA ALA A 40 2.63 9.52 4.82
C ALA A 40 1.76 9.17 3.59
N LEU A 41 1.51 7.89 3.37
CA LEU A 41 0.64 7.41 2.29
C LEU A 41 -0.83 7.75 2.54
N GLU A 42 -1.33 7.60 3.77
CA GLU A 42 -2.69 7.98 4.13
C GLU A 42 -2.90 9.50 3.95
N GLU A 43 -1.92 10.31 4.32
CA GLU A 43 -1.96 11.77 4.15
C GLU A 43 -2.05 12.17 2.67
N VAL A 44 -1.23 11.58 1.79
CA VAL A 44 -1.24 11.91 0.36
C VAL A 44 -2.44 11.32 -0.38
N LEU A 45 -2.92 10.13 0.02
CA LEU A 45 -4.07 9.48 -0.60
C LEU A 45 -5.41 10.06 -0.11
N GLY A 46 -5.45 10.61 1.11
CA GLY A 46 -6.68 11.00 1.78
C GLY A 46 -7.57 9.81 2.18
N CYS A 47 -7.05 8.58 2.09
CA CYS A 47 -7.68 7.34 2.52
C CYS A 47 -6.61 6.35 3.01
N ASP A 48 -7.01 5.41 3.85
CA ASP A 48 -6.26 4.21 4.21
C ASP A 48 -6.75 2.99 3.39
N CYS A 49 -7.08 3.22 2.11
CA CYS A 49 -7.71 2.24 1.26
C CYS A 49 -6.68 1.44 0.43
N PRO A 50 -6.64 0.09 0.52
CA PRO A 50 -5.62 -0.72 -0.17
C PRO A 50 -5.61 -0.56 -1.69
N HIS A 51 -6.77 -0.34 -2.29
CA HIS A 51 -6.90 -0.09 -3.73
C HIS A 51 -6.32 1.27 -4.14
N GLY A 52 -6.48 2.30 -3.30
CA GLY A 52 -5.86 3.61 -3.49
C GLY A 52 -4.34 3.50 -3.48
N LEU A 53 -3.79 2.73 -2.52
CA LEU A 53 -2.37 2.40 -2.47
C LEU A 53 -1.87 1.74 -3.76
N ILE A 54 -2.56 0.72 -4.26
CA ILE A 54 -2.16 0.03 -5.49
C ILE A 54 -2.13 0.98 -6.68
N GLY A 55 -3.17 1.81 -6.85
CA GLY A 55 -3.24 2.81 -7.92
C GLY A 55 -2.09 3.80 -7.84
N PHE A 56 -1.88 4.37 -6.66
CA PHE A 56 -0.82 5.35 -6.43
C PHE A 56 0.58 4.80 -6.70
N ILE A 57 0.90 3.60 -6.18
CA ILE A 57 2.21 2.97 -6.41
C ILE A 57 2.42 2.61 -7.90
N LYS A 58 1.36 2.37 -8.68
CA LYS A 58 1.47 2.16 -10.14
C LYS A 58 1.85 3.44 -10.90
N GLU A 59 1.52 4.61 -10.36
CA GLU A 59 1.81 5.91 -10.98
C GLU A 59 3.19 6.47 -10.61
N LEU A 60 3.74 6.08 -9.45
CA LEU A 60 5.07 6.52 -9.01
C LEU A 60 6.21 5.89 -9.82
N ASN A 61 7.31 6.62 -9.95
CA ASN A 61 8.61 6.11 -10.37
C ASN A 61 9.48 5.64 -9.17
N GLU A 62 10.62 4.98 -9.44
CA GLU A 62 11.45 4.39 -8.38
C GLU A 62 12.03 5.39 -7.38
N SER A 63 12.38 6.61 -7.84
CA SER A 63 12.84 7.67 -6.94
C SER A 63 11.74 8.17 -6.03
N GLU A 64 10.52 8.32 -6.54
CA GLU A 64 9.38 8.85 -5.77
C GLU A 64 8.92 7.87 -4.68
N VAL A 65 9.05 6.55 -4.89
CA VAL A 65 8.74 5.57 -3.82
C VAL A 65 9.61 5.76 -2.60
N SER A 66 10.87 6.17 -2.79
CA SER A 66 11.81 6.30 -1.68
C SER A 66 11.38 7.35 -0.67
N ASP A 67 10.58 8.34 -1.10
CA ASP A 67 10.00 9.37 -0.23
C ASP A 67 8.98 8.79 0.75
N TYR A 68 8.39 7.64 0.42
CA TYR A 68 7.37 6.96 1.20
C TYR A 68 7.87 5.71 1.92
N LEU A 69 9.18 5.46 1.99
CA LEU A 69 9.73 4.39 2.83
C LEU A 69 9.84 4.84 4.29
N ASN A 70 9.68 3.89 5.23
CA ASN A 70 10.04 4.14 6.62
C ASN A 70 11.55 4.39 6.71
N LYS A 71 11.93 5.55 7.27
CA LYS A 71 13.32 5.98 7.50
C LYS A 71 13.85 5.48 8.84
#